data_AF-A0A8C5K3B1-F1
#
_entry.id   AF-A0A8C5K3B1-F1
#
_cell.length_a   1.000
_cell.length_b   1.000
_cell.length_c   1.000
_cell.angle_alpha   90.00
_cell.angle_beta   90.00
_cell.angle_gamma   90.00
#
_symmetry.space_group_name_H-M   'P 1'
#
loop_
_entity.id
_entity.type
_entity.pdbx_description
1 polymer ?
#
loop_
_entity_poly.entity_id
_entity_poly.type
_entity_poly.pdbx_seq_one_letter_code
_entity_poly.pdbx_strand_id
1 'polypeptide(L)'
;VIKLQAAEIDVDNSLGKPFVFHCVPQSGDRSFCLCATSNQEMKRWLEAMHRAAHPTHQNHVWEDVTLHNSSLPPLAIKNPECLGLLHQLERSTDTWVQHYCILKDGCLYFYASIRSTQASGGLYLQGYRVSEQTHNFKQSVIELKPPSEEFKTFYFCAENTTENQRWITALKLSIKKWLPLDQAIQEFMNRPLEETRM
;
A
#
# COMPACT_ATOMS: atom_id res chain seq x y z
N VAL A 1 17.02 11.41 11.35
CA VAL A 1 16.76 10.73 10.06
C VAL A 1 16.94 11.77 8.96
N ILE A 2 17.77 11.51 7.95
CA ILE A 2 18.06 12.45 6.85
C ILE A 2 17.01 12.22 5.75
N LYS A 3 16.38 13.29 5.25
CA LYS A 3 15.50 13.22 4.07
C LYS A 3 16.35 13.42 2.81
N LEU A 4 16.38 12.43 1.92
CA LEU A 4 17.13 12.50 0.66
C LEU A 4 16.33 13.12 -0.48
N GLN A 5 15.02 13.34 -0.32
CA GLN A 5 14.18 13.92 -1.36
C GLN A 5 14.73 15.29 -1.81
N ALA A 6 14.90 15.44 -3.12
CA ALA A 6 15.54 16.56 -3.81
C ALA A 6 17.00 16.85 -3.40
N ALA A 7 17.72 15.86 -2.86
CA ALA A 7 19.15 16.02 -2.58
C ALA A 7 19.99 16.03 -3.87
N GLU A 8 20.99 16.91 -3.91
CA GLU A 8 22.01 16.90 -4.95
C GLU A 8 23.07 15.86 -4.61
N ILE A 9 23.39 15.00 -5.58
CA ILE A 9 24.35 13.90 -5.42
C ILE A 9 25.30 13.94 -6.61
N ASP A 10 26.60 14.03 -6.35
CA ASP A 10 27.60 14.02 -7.41
C ASP A 10 28.93 13.43 -6.93
N VAL A 11 29.78 13.04 -7.88
CA VAL A 11 31.14 12.59 -7.62
C VAL A 11 31.96 13.76 -7.08
N ASP A 12 32.73 13.51 -6.02
CA ASP A 12 33.60 14.51 -5.43
C ASP A 12 35.07 14.13 -5.65
N ASN A 13 35.75 14.89 -6.50
CA ASN A 13 37.18 14.71 -6.78
C ASN A 13 38.07 15.65 -5.96
N SER A 14 37.49 16.52 -5.13
CA SER A 14 38.22 17.59 -4.41
C SER A 14 39.10 17.06 -3.26
N LEU A 15 38.73 15.91 -2.68
CA LEU A 15 39.39 15.35 -1.50
C LEU A 15 40.62 14.49 -1.80
N GLY A 16 41.04 14.37 -3.07
CA GLY A 16 42.21 13.59 -3.48
C GLY A 16 42.13 12.09 -3.18
N LYS A 17 40.92 11.59 -2.85
CA LYS A 17 40.64 10.17 -2.58
C LYS A 17 39.80 9.59 -3.73
N PRO A 18 40.09 8.36 -4.18
CA PRO A 18 39.25 7.71 -5.18
C PRO A 18 37.90 7.30 -4.59
N PHE A 19 36.89 7.23 -5.44
CA PHE A 19 35.55 6.69 -5.14
C PHE A 19 34.72 7.51 -4.14
N VAL A 20 34.96 8.82 -4.10
CA VAL A 20 34.24 9.75 -3.23
C VAL A 20 33.08 10.39 -3.99
N PHE A 21 31.95 10.53 -3.30
CA PHE A 21 30.77 11.23 -3.77
C PHE A 21 30.18 12.02 -2.61
N HIS A 22 29.45 13.08 -2.92
CA HIS A 22 28.81 13.93 -1.92
C HIS A 22 27.29 13.92 -2.07
N CYS A 23 26.60 14.18 -0.97
CA CYS A 23 25.15 14.31 -0.91
C CYS A 23 24.81 15.61 -0.16
N VAL A 24 24.03 16.48 -0.78
CA VAL A 24 23.56 17.75 -0.22
C VAL A 24 22.03 17.71 -0.16
N PRO A 25 21.45 17.42 1.01
CA PRO A 25 19.99 17.44 1.19
C PRO A 25 19.44 18.86 1.02
N GLN A 26 18.32 19.02 0.31
CA GLN A 26 17.67 20.33 0.09
C GLN A 26 17.28 21.05 1.40
N SER A 27 17.02 20.29 2.47
CA SER A 27 16.52 20.78 3.76
C SER A 27 17.59 20.97 4.83
N GLY A 28 18.88 20.81 4.50
CA GLY A 28 19.95 20.83 5.51
C GLY A 28 21.14 21.72 5.14
N ASP A 29 21.66 22.45 6.13
CA ASP A 29 22.92 23.20 6.05
C ASP A 29 24.18 22.30 5.99
N ARG A 30 24.02 20.99 5.80
CA ARG A 30 25.11 20.01 5.91
C ARG A 30 25.24 19.20 4.62
N SER A 31 26.43 19.24 4.04
CA SER A 31 26.88 18.30 3.01
C SER A 31 27.51 17.07 3.65
N PHE A 32 27.30 15.91 3.04
CA PHE A 32 27.91 14.64 3.45
C PHE A 32 28.85 14.17 2.35
N CYS A 33 30.13 13.93 2.69
CA CYS A 33 31.09 13.27 1.80
C CYS A 33 31.17 11.78 2.18
N LEU A 34 30.97 10.92 1.19
CA LEU A 34 30.92 9.47 1.31
C LEU A 34 32.00 8.85 0.41
N CYS A 35 32.61 7.76 0.85
CA CYS A 35 33.63 7.04 0.10
C CYS A 35 33.21 5.58 -0.07
N ALA A 36 33.17 5.09 -1.30
CA ALA A 36 32.96 3.68 -1.57
C ALA A 36 34.29 2.92 -1.54
N THR A 37 34.21 1.59 -1.42
CA THR A 37 35.39 0.70 -1.45
C THR A 37 35.87 0.40 -2.88
N SER A 38 35.08 0.72 -3.90
CA SER A 38 35.44 0.55 -5.31
C SER A 38 34.63 1.47 -6.23
N ASN A 39 35.08 1.62 -7.48
CA ASN A 39 34.34 2.37 -8.51
C ASN A 39 32.96 1.76 -8.80
N GLN A 40 32.85 0.43 -8.78
CA GLN A 40 31.59 -0.27 -9.03
C GLN A 40 30.58 -0.01 -7.92
N GLU A 41 31.03 -0.02 -6.67
CA GLU A 41 30.19 0.31 -5.51
C GLU A 41 29.78 1.79 -5.53
N MET A 42 30.70 2.71 -5.86
CA MET A 42 30.37 4.12 -6.00
C MET A 42 29.24 4.34 -7.02
N LYS A 43 29.34 3.71 -8.20
CA LYS A 43 28.29 3.80 -9.24
C LYS A 43 26.94 3.29 -8.73
N ARG A 44 26.93 2.13 -8.05
CA ARG A 44 25.71 1.57 -7.44
C ARG A 44 25.09 2.51 -6.42
N TRP A 45 25.91 3.11 -5.56
CA TRP A 45 25.45 4.08 -4.56
C TRP A 45 24.92 5.36 -5.20
N LEU A 46 25.61 5.93 -6.19
CA LEU A 46 25.14 7.09 -6.93
C LEU A 46 23.77 6.82 -7.56
N GLU A 47 23.63 5.71 -8.28
CA GLU A 47 22.36 5.31 -8.88
C GLU A 47 21.24 5.14 -7.85
N ALA A 48 21.51 4.47 -6.73
CA ALA A 48 20.52 4.26 -5.67
C ALA A 48 20.12 5.58 -5.00
N MET A 49 21.09 6.45 -4.72
CA MET A 49 20.89 7.75 -4.10
C MET A 49 20.14 8.69 -5.05
N HIS A 50 20.46 8.71 -6.34
CA HIS A 50 19.74 9.52 -7.34
C HIS A 50 18.27 9.11 -7.44
N ARG A 51 17.99 7.80 -7.46
CA ARG A 51 16.61 7.27 -7.41
C ARG A 51 15.89 7.64 -6.11
N ALA A 52 16.59 7.62 -4.98
CA ALA A 52 16.01 8.00 -3.69
C ALA A 52 15.79 9.52 -3.56
N ALA A 53 16.64 10.33 -4.20
CA ALA A 53 16.54 11.79 -4.19
C ALA A 53 15.51 12.33 -5.17
N HIS A 54 15.30 11.62 -6.27
CA HIS A 54 14.26 11.91 -7.23
C HIS A 54 13.34 10.69 -7.29
N PRO A 55 12.53 10.44 -6.23
CA PRO A 55 11.52 9.42 -6.32
C PRO A 55 10.70 9.73 -7.56
N THR A 56 10.68 8.80 -8.52
CA THR A 56 9.71 8.84 -9.59
C THR A 56 8.36 8.65 -8.91
N HIS A 57 7.73 9.76 -8.57
CA HIS A 57 6.31 9.81 -8.29
C HIS A 57 5.62 9.44 -9.59
N GLN A 58 5.50 8.13 -9.85
CA GLN A 58 4.27 7.68 -10.45
C GLN A 58 3.22 7.93 -9.37
N ASN A 59 2.76 9.18 -9.26
CA ASN A 59 1.51 9.49 -8.59
C ASN A 59 0.47 8.78 -9.45
N HIS A 60 0.33 7.50 -9.18
CA HIS A 60 -0.71 6.74 -9.80
C HIS A 60 -1.99 7.41 -9.34
N VAL A 61 -2.95 7.58 -10.25
CA VAL A 61 -4.23 8.25 -9.99
C VAL A 61 -4.91 7.73 -8.70
N TRP A 62 -4.60 6.50 -8.28
CA TRP A 62 -5.07 5.91 -7.04
C TRP A 62 -4.49 6.53 -5.75
N GLU A 63 -3.28 7.10 -5.74
CA GLU A 63 -2.70 7.74 -4.55
C GLU A 63 -3.50 8.99 -4.16
N ASP A 64 -3.79 9.87 -5.13
CA ASP A 64 -4.57 11.09 -4.90
C ASP A 64 -6.02 10.76 -4.51
N VAL A 65 -6.64 9.75 -5.13
CA VAL A 65 -8.00 9.30 -4.80
C VAL A 65 -8.05 8.67 -3.41
N THR A 66 -7.07 7.84 -3.05
CA THR A 66 -6.99 7.20 -1.74
C THR A 66 -6.73 8.23 -0.65
N LEU A 67 -5.82 9.18 -0.91
CA LEU A 67 -5.53 10.28 0.00
C LEU A 67 -6.79 11.14 0.23
N HIS A 68 -7.49 11.50 -0.84
CA HIS A 68 -8.74 12.24 -0.76
C HIS A 68 -9.78 11.48 0.09
N ASN A 69 -10.06 10.23 -0.23
CA ASN A 69 -11.05 9.43 0.51
C ASN A 69 -10.67 9.25 1.99
N SER A 70 -9.38 9.12 2.30
CA SER A 70 -8.90 9.01 3.69
C SER A 70 -9.13 10.29 4.51
N SER A 71 -9.24 11.46 3.86
CA SER A 71 -9.52 12.73 4.52
C SER A 71 -11.02 12.97 4.78
N LEU A 72 -11.88 12.10 4.27
CA LEU A 72 -13.32 12.24 4.40
C LEU A 72 -13.84 11.52 5.67
N PRO A 73 -14.93 12.01 6.27
CA PRO A 73 -15.70 11.24 7.25
C PRO A 73 -16.26 9.94 6.63
N PRO A 74 -16.51 8.88 7.41
CA PRO A 74 -17.04 7.62 6.90
C PRO A 74 -18.31 7.78 6.05
N LEU A 75 -19.23 8.64 6.48
CA LEU A 75 -20.51 8.86 5.82
C LEU A 75 -20.41 9.69 4.52
N ALA A 76 -19.28 10.33 4.27
CA ALA A 76 -19.05 11.11 3.05
C ALA A 76 -18.51 10.26 1.89
N ILE A 77 -18.06 9.02 2.16
CA ILE A 77 -17.65 8.08 1.12
C ILE A 77 -18.89 7.55 0.41
N LYS A 78 -19.05 7.91 -0.87
CA LYS A 78 -20.22 7.53 -1.69
C LYS A 78 -20.07 6.12 -2.25
N ASN A 79 -21.17 5.37 -2.25
CA ASN A 79 -21.29 4.03 -2.83
C ASN A 79 -20.16 3.08 -2.39
N PRO A 80 -19.94 2.86 -1.08
CA PRO A 80 -18.99 1.86 -0.61
C PRO A 80 -19.47 0.46 -0.98
N GLU A 81 -18.54 -0.45 -1.24
CA GLU A 81 -18.82 -1.85 -1.58
C GLU A 81 -19.16 -2.66 -0.33
N CYS A 82 -18.57 -2.27 0.81
CA CYS A 82 -18.86 -2.84 2.11
C CYS A 82 -18.52 -1.82 3.21
N LEU A 83 -19.26 -1.88 4.32
CA LEU A 83 -18.97 -1.10 5.52
C LEU A 83 -19.38 -1.89 6.76
N GLY A 84 -18.84 -1.50 7.91
CA GLY A 84 -19.18 -2.09 9.21
C GLY A 84 -17.98 -2.27 10.11
N LEU A 85 -18.18 -2.95 11.24
CA LEU A 85 -17.13 -3.20 12.21
C LEU A 85 -16.28 -4.41 11.80
N LEU A 86 -14.96 -4.26 11.89
CA LEU A 86 -14.00 -5.35 11.83
C LEU A 86 -13.02 -5.22 12.99
N HIS A 87 -12.61 -6.35 13.53
CA HIS A 87 -11.49 -6.43 14.45
C HIS A 87 -10.26 -6.87 13.68
N GLN A 88 -9.17 -6.13 13.77
CA GLN A 88 -7.88 -6.49 13.19
C GLN A 88 -6.98 -7.11 14.27
N LEU A 89 -6.31 -8.23 13.94
CA LEU A 89 -5.31 -8.80 14.85
C LEU A 89 -4.01 -8.01 14.78
N GLU A 90 -3.60 -7.47 15.92
CA GLU A 90 -2.29 -6.87 16.11
C GLU A 90 -1.28 -7.93 16.57
N ARG A 91 -0.48 -8.47 15.64
CA ARG A 91 0.44 -9.59 15.93
C ARG A 91 1.49 -9.29 17.01
N SER A 92 1.88 -8.03 17.22
CA SER A 92 2.88 -7.67 18.23
C SER A 92 2.38 -7.87 19.65
N THR A 93 1.07 -7.72 19.87
CA THR A 93 0.42 -7.78 21.17
C THR A 93 -0.57 -8.94 21.28
N ASP A 94 -0.85 -9.63 20.18
CA ASP A 94 -1.88 -10.66 20.03
C ASP A 94 -3.28 -10.17 20.45
N THR A 95 -3.56 -8.89 20.19
CA THR A 95 -4.83 -8.25 20.54
C THR A 95 -5.66 -7.89 19.32
N TRP A 96 -6.98 -8.02 19.45
CA TRP A 96 -7.94 -7.62 18.44
C TRP A 96 -8.35 -6.16 18.63
N VAL A 97 -8.05 -5.31 17.65
CA VAL A 97 -8.40 -3.88 17.66
C VAL A 97 -9.59 -3.65 16.75
N GLN A 98 -10.66 -3.07 17.30
CA GLN A 98 -11.90 -2.78 16.56
C GLN A 98 -11.76 -1.49 15.74
N HIS A 99 -12.20 -1.55 14.48
CA HIS A 99 -12.31 -0.41 13.59
C HIS A 99 -13.69 -0.37 12.93
N TYR A 100 -14.18 0.83 12.65
CA TYR A 100 -15.22 1.01 11.64
C TYR A 100 -14.55 1.06 10.28
N CYS A 101 -14.87 0.12 9.42
CA CYS A 101 -14.21 -0.09 8.15
C CYS A 101 -15.12 0.31 6.99
N ILE A 102 -14.52 0.88 5.95
CA ILE A 102 -15.18 1.09 4.65
C ILE A 102 -14.31 0.47 3.56
N LEU A 103 -14.88 -0.41 2.76
CA LEU A 103 -14.28 -0.95 1.55
C LEU A 103 -14.79 -0.19 0.34
N LYS A 104 -13.87 0.40 -0.41
CA LYS A 104 -14.18 1.05 -1.68
C LYS A 104 -12.99 0.99 -2.63
N ASP A 105 -13.26 0.53 -3.85
CA ASP A 105 -12.35 0.63 -4.99
C ASP A 105 -10.98 -0.01 -4.68
N GLY A 106 -11.00 -1.22 -4.12
CA GLY A 106 -9.79 -1.96 -3.77
C GLY A 106 -9.05 -1.44 -2.53
N CYS A 107 -9.64 -0.46 -1.81
CA CYS A 107 -9.06 0.12 -0.60
C CYS A 107 -9.96 -0.14 0.61
N LEU A 108 -9.35 -0.57 1.73
CA LEU A 108 -10.02 -0.71 3.02
C LEU A 108 -9.59 0.43 3.93
N TYR A 109 -10.50 1.31 4.30
CA TYR A 109 -10.23 2.46 5.17
C TYR A 109 -10.65 2.15 6.61
N PHE A 110 -9.78 2.47 7.57
CA PHE A 110 -10.00 2.27 9.00
C PHE A 110 -10.37 3.58 9.67
N TYR A 111 -11.41 3.54 10.49
CA TYR A 111 -11.82 4.66 11.33
C TYR A 111 -11.93 4.19 12.78
N ALA A 112 -11.58 5.07 13.71
CA ALA A 112 -11.80 4.81 15.14
C ALA A 112 -13.29 4.67 15.47
N SER A 113 -14.18 5.38 14.76
CA SER A 113 -15.63 5.20 14.85
C SER A 113 -16.34 5.75 13.60
N ILE A 114 -17.64 5.48 13.49
CA ILE A 114 -18.49 6.07 12.44
C ILE A 114 -18.57 7.62 12.49
N ARG A 115 -18.22 8.23 13.63
CA ARG A 115 -18.21 9.69 13.84
C ARG A 115 -16.86 10.35 13.56
N SER A 116 -15.85 9.58 13.16
CA SER A 116 -14.54 10.11 12.81
C SER A 116 -14.65 11.07 11.62
N THR A 117 -13.77 12.07 11.55
CA THR A 117 -13.74 13.05 10.45
C THR A 117 -12.78 12.66 9.33
N GLN A 118 -11.90 11.69 9.58
CA GLN A 118 -10.91 11.15 8.64
C GLN A 118 -10.54 9.73 9.07
N ALA A 119 -9.96 8.97 8.14
CA ALA A 119 -9.43 7.64 8.40
C ALA A 119 -8.19 7.71 9.31
N SER A 120 -8.05 6.73 10.20
CA SER A 120 -6.83 6.50 10.98
C SER A 120 -5.77 5.73 10.19
N GLY A 121 -6.16 5.10 9.09
CA GLY A 121 -5.28 4.38 8.17
C GLY A 121 -6.09 3.65 7.10
N GLY A 122 -5.40 2.87 6.27
CA GLY A 122 -6.06 2.02 5.29
C GLY A 122 -5.11 1.01 4.67
N LEU A 123 -5.69 0.06 3.94
CA LEU A 123 -4.96 -0.95 3.17
C LEU A 123 -5.30 -0.82 1.69
N TYR A 124 -4.27 -0.87 0.87
CA TYR A 124 -4.40 -1.12 -0.56
C TYR A 124 -4.41 -2.62 -0.81
N LEU A 125 -5.49 -3.13 -1.40
CA LEU A 125 -5.74 -4.56 -1.48
C LEU A 125 -5.37 -5.18 -2.84
N GLN A 126 -4.84 -4.40 -3.78
CA GLN A 126 -4.47 -4.95 -5.08
C GLN A 126 -3.43 -6.07 -4.93
N GLY A 127 -3.70 -7.22 -5.55
CA GLY A 127 -2.85 -8.40 -5.47
C GLY A 127 -2.96 -9.20 -4.15
N TYR A 128 -3.67 -8.69 -3.13
CA TYR A 128 -3.94 -9.48 -1.93
C TYR A 128 -4.89 -10.64 -2.24
N ARG A 129 -4.65 -11.78 -1.60
CA ARG A 129 -5.55 -12.94 -1.62
C ARG A 129 -6.36 -12.97 -0.32
N VAL A 130 -7.66 -13.23 -0.46
CA VAL A 130 -8.59 -13.33 0.67
C VAL A 130 -8.93 -14.79 0.92
N SER A 131 -8.58 -15.30 2.09
CA SER A 131 -8.91 -16.65 2.58
C SER A 131 -9.68 -16.57 3.89
N GLU A 132 -10.52 -17.57 4.15
CA GLU A 132 -11.05 -17.83 5.49
C GLU A 132 -10.11 -18.81 6.18
N GLN A 133 -9.78 -18.53 7.44
CA GLN A 133 -8.96 -19.39 8.28
C GLN A 133 -9.66 -19.60 9.63
N THR A 134 -9.26 -20.65 10.35
CA THR A 134 -9.75 -20.90 11.71
C THR A 134 -8.66 -20.51 12.71
N HIS A 135 -8.92 -19.47 13.50
CA HIS A 135 -8.06 -19.06 14.60
C HIS A 135 -8.45 -19.80 15.89
N ASN A 136 -7.45 -20.35 16.60
CA ASN A 136 -7.61 -21.07 17.87
C ASN A 136 -8.78 -22.09 17.88
N PHE A 137 -9.02 -22.76 16.76
CA PHE A 137 -10.04 -23.81 16.57
C PHE A 137 -11.50 -23.38 16.83
N LYS A 138 -11.80 -22.09 16.94
CA LYS A 138 -13.16 -21.60 17.27
C LYS A 138 -13.61 -20.37 16.50
N GLN A 139 -12.70 -19.50 16.08
CA GLN A 139 -13.04 -18.23 15.44
C GLN A 139 -12.70 -18.27 13.95
N SER A 140 -13.70 -18.10 13.10
CA SER A 140 -13.47 -17.82 11.68
C SER A 140 -12.82 -16.44 11.55
N VAL A 141 -11.71 -16.38 10.81
CA VAL A 141 -10.94 -15.15 10.56
C VAL A 141 -10.71 -14.99 9.07
N ILE A 142 -10.74 -13.75 8.62
CA ILE A 142 -10.43 -13.32 7.26
C ILE A 142 -8.91 -13.09 7.20
N GLU A 143 -8.21 -13.85 6.37
CA GLU A 143 -6.80 -13.64 6.08
C GLU A 143 -6.65 -12.85 4.78
N LEU A 144 -5.91 -11.75 4.85
CA LEU A 144 -5.43 -11.01 3.69
C LEU A 144 -3.94 -11.28 3.51
N LYS A 145 -3.62 -12.19 2.58
CA LYS A 145 -2.24 -12.56 2.26
C LYS A 145 -1.72 -11.74 1.08
N PRO A 146 -0.56 -11.06 1.23
CA PRO A 146 0.00 -10.26 0.16
C PRO A 146 0.55 -11.10 -1.00
N PRO A 147 0.81 -10.49 -2.16
CA PRO A 147 1.42 -11.16 -3.31
C PRO A 147 2.93 -11.44 -3.12
N SER A 148 3.60 -10.74 -2.20
CA SER A 148 5.03 -10.84 -1.91
C SER A 148 5.27 -10.86 -0.40
N GLU A 149 6.30 -11.58 0.05
CA GLU A 149 6.64 -11.74 1.48
C GLU A 149 7.18 -10.46 2.13
N GLU A 150 7.55 -9.46 1.34
CA GLU A 150 7.96 -8.14 1.82
C GLU A 150 6.81 -7.33 2.44
N PHE A 151 5.56 -7.71 2.12
CA PHE A 151 4.37 -7.06 2.65
C PHE A 151 3.77 -7.87 3.81
N LYS A 152 2.96 -7.17 4.61
CA LYS A 152 2.33 -7.76 5.80
C LYS A 152 1.06 -8.54 5.45
N THR A 153 0.91 -9.71 6.07
CA THR A 153 -0.36 -10.45 6.14
C THR A 153 -1.22 -9.90 7.27
N PHE A 154 -2.48 -9.59 6.97
CA PHE A 154 -3.46 -9.09 7.93
C PHE A 154 -4.51 -10.15 8.25
N TYR A 155 -5.02 -10.12 9.49
CA TYR A 155 -6.14 -10.95 9.91
C TYR A 155 -7.25 -10.08 10.45
N PHE A 156 -8.49 -10.37 10.05
CA PHE A 156 -9.68 -9.69 10.51
C PHE A 156 -10.72 -10.68 11.01
N CYS A 157 -11.64 -10.24 11.84
CA CYS A 157 -12.90 -10.91 12.07
C CYS A 157 -14.03 -9.91 12.26
N ALA A 158 -15.20 -10.25 11.72
CA ALA A 158 -16.44 -9.55 11.99
C ALA A 158 -17.11 -10.11 13.27
N GLU A 159 -18.23 -9.51 13.66
CA GLU A 159 -18.96 -9.88 14.88
C GLU A 159 -19.50 -11.33 14.86
N ASN A 160 -19.77 -11.88 13.68
CA ASN A 160 -20.28 -13.23 13.50
C ASN A 160 -19.93 -13.80 12.11
N THR A 161 -20.18 -15.09 11.91
CA THR A 161 -19.85 -15.82 10.67
C THR A 161 -20.52 -15.23 9.44
N THR A 162 -21.78 -14.79 9.53
CA THR A 162 -22.51 -14.21 8.40
C THR A 162 -21.85 -12.91 7.95
N GLU A 163 -21.50 -12.04 8.90
CA GLU A 163 -20.79 -10.80 8.61
C GLU A 163 -19.37 -11.08 8.07
N ASN A 164 -18.70 -12.12 8.58
CA ASN A 164 -17.40 -12.54 8.04
C ASN A 164 -17.50 -12.93 6.56
N GLN A 165 -18.51 -13.72 6.19
CA GLN A 165 -18.75 -14.14 4.80
C GLN A 165 -19.13 -12.95 3.91
N ARG A 166 -19.91 -12.00 4.43
CA ARG A 166 -20.23 -10.73 3.75
C ARG A 166 -18.96 -9.95 3.42
N TRP A 167 -18.05 -9.80 4.40
CA TRP A 167 -16.76 -9.14 4.21
C TRP A 167 -15.84 -9.89 3.25
N ILE A 168 -15.69 -11.22 3.38
CA ILE A 168 -14.87 -12.04 2.47
C ILE A 168 -15.34 -11.87 1.02
N THR A 169 -16.65 -11.96 0.80
CA THR A 169 -17.23 -11.80 -0.54
C THR A 169 -16.94 -10.42 -1.10
N ALA A 170 -17.19 -9.37 -0.32
CA ALA A 170 -16.95 -8.00 -0.76
C ALA A 170 -15.47 -7.71 -1.04
N LEU A 171 -14.55 -8.17 -0.18
CA LEU A 171 -13.11 -8.03 -0.37
C LEU A 171 -12.64 -8.71 -1.66
N LYS A 172 -13.07 -9.95 -1.89
CA LYS A 172 -12.76 -10.69 -3.13
C LYS A 172 -13.27 -9.95 -4.38
N LEU A 173 -14.51 -9.47 -4.35
CA LEU A 173 -15.11 -8.74 -5.47
C LEU A 173 -14.39 -7.42 -5.73
N SER A 174 -14.08 -6.65 -4.67
CA SER A 174 -13.39 -5.37 -4.77
C SER A 174 -11.99 -5.54 -5.38
N ILE A 175 -11.21 -6.52 -4.90
CA ILE A 175 -9.86 -6.81 -5.41
C ILE A 175 -9.90 -7.27 -6.87
N LYS A 176 -10.87 -8.10 -7.25
CA LYS A 176 -10.99 -8.64 -8.61
C LYS A 176 -11.22 -7.54 -9.66
N LYS A 177 -11.82 -6.41 -9.30
CA LYS A 177 -12.01 -5.27 -10.24
C LYS A 177 -10.68 -4.67 -10.71
N TRP A 178 -9.62 -4.86 -9.93
CA TRP A 178 -8.29 -4.29 -10.20
C TRP A 178 -7.36 -5.37 -10.75
N LEU A 179 -7.66 -5.80 -11.97
CA LEU A 179 -6.80 -6.73 -12.70
C LEU A 179 -5.49 -6.03 -13.08
N PRO A 180 -4.34 -6.73 -13.02
CA PRO A 180 -3.14 -6.27 -13.70
C PRO A 180 -3.44 -5.97 -15.17
N LEU A 181 -2.82 -4.92 -15.72
CA LEU A 181 -3.10 -4.44 -17.08
C LEU A 181 -3.03 -5.57 -18.12
N ASP A 182 -2.02 -6.44 -18.02
CA ASP A 182 -1.85 -7.56 -18.95
C ASP A 182 -3.03 -8.54 -18.89
N GLN A 183 -3.56 -8.81 -17.70
CA GLN A 183 -4.71 -9.68 -17.54
C GLN A 183 -6.00 -9.02 -18.04
N ALA A 184 -6.16 -7.71 -17.80
CA ALA A 184 -7.29 -6.95 -18.34
C ALA A 184 -7.27 -6.91 -19.88
N ILE A 185 -6.08 -6.75 -20.48
CA ILE A 185 -5.88 -6.82 -21.93
C ILE A 185 -6.23 -8.22 -22.43
N GLN A 186 -5.72 -9.28 -21.80
CA GLN A 186 -6.04 -10.65 -22.20
C GLN A 186 -7.54 -10.96 -22.09
N GLU A 187 -8.20 -10.55 -21.01
CA GLU A 187 -9.66 -10.72 -20.88
C GLU A 187 -10.42 -9.95 -21.96
N PHE A 188 -10.01 -8.72 -22.27
CA PHE A 188 -10.61 -7.93 -23.35
C PHE A 188 -10.44 -8.62 -24.71
N MET A 189 -9.22 -9.08 -25.03
CA MET A 189 -8.90 -9.76 -26.30
C MET A 189 -9.65 -11.09 -26.46
N ASN A 190 -9.99 -11.75 -25.35
CA ASN A 190 -10.67 -13.05 -25.33
C ASN A 190 -12.20 -12.95 -25.23
N ARG A 191 -12.80 -11.75 -25.16
CA ARG A 191 -14.26 -11.60 -25.16
C ARG A 191 -14.82 -11.91 -26.55
N PRO A 192 -15.79 -12.84 -26.69
CA PRO A 192 -16.44 -13.10 -27.98
C PRO A 192 -17.18 -11.86 -28.47
N LEU A 193 -17.11 -11.60 -29.79
CA LEU A 193 -17.63 -10.41 -30.48
C LEU A 193 -19.15 -10.17 -30.35
N GLU A 194 -19.91 -11.07 -29.73
CA GLU A 194 -21.37 -11.01 -29.69
C GLU A 194 -21.96 -10.09 -28.61
N GLU A 195 -21.16 -9.56 -27.67
CA GLU A 195 -21.64 -8.62 -26.63
C GLU A 195 -21.37 -7.14 -26.93
N THR A 196 -21.00 -6.79 -28.16
CA THR A 196 -20.85 -5.39 -28.63
C THR A 196 -21.99 -4.90 -29.54
N ARG A 197 -23.14 -5.58 -29.53
CA ARG A 197 -24.34 -5.10 -30.22
C ARG A 197 -25.25 -4.37 -29.24
N MET A 198 -25.16 -3.03 -29.25
CA MET A 198 -26.30 -2.16 -28.96
C MET A 198 -27.48 -2.49 -29.87
#